data_AF-A0A537E1Q3-F1
#
_entry.id   AF-A0A537E1Q3-F1
#
_cell.length_a   1.000
_cell.length_b   1.000
_cell.length_c   1.000
_cell.angle_alpha   90.00
_cell.angle_beta   90.00
_cell.angle_gamma   90.00
#
_symmetry.space_group_name_H-M   'P 1'
#
loop_
_entity.id
_entity.type
_entity.pdbx_description
1 polymer ?
#
loop_
_entity_poly.entity_id
_entity_poly.type
_entity_poly.pdbx_seq_one_letter_code
_entity_poly.pdbx_strand_id
1 'polypeptide(L)'
;PDILEKVSLDVDLFEKAVGTEQLVPVQKIKMNEPLVLNAGTAVTSGLVVSAREDIADVQLKKPICADPGSKVALSRRIGESWRLIGFGTIR
;
A
#
# COMPACT_ATOMS: atom_id res chain seq x y z
N PRO A 1 -2.87 -20.19 0.35
CA PRO A 1 -3.26 -18.79 0.59
C PRO A 1 -4.77 -18.61 0.75
N ASP A 2 -5.14 -17.89 1.81
CA ASP A 2 -6.52 -17.52 2.12
C ASP A 2 -6.97 -16.29 1.32
N ILE A 3 -8.28 -16.10 1.23
CA ILE A 3 -8.88 -14.89 0.65
C ILE A 3 -8.97 -13.83 1.73
N LEU A 4 -8.29 -12.70 1.51
CA LEU A 4 -8.22 -11.57 2.43
C LEU A 4 -9.06 -10.42 1.89
N GLU A 5 -10.01 -9.94 2.71
CA GLU A 5 -10.77 -8.72 2.44
C GLU A 5 -10.14 -7.47 3.09
N LYS A 6 -9.32 -7.69 4.11
CA LYS A 6 -8.54 -6.69 4.82
C LYS A 6 -7.13 -7.21 5.03
N VAL A 7 -6.16 -6.31 5.05
CA VAL A 7 -4.76 -6.64 5.32
C VAL A 7 -4.19 -5.66 6.34
N SER A 8 -3.38 -6.19 7.24
CA SER A 8 -2.47 -5.39 8.05
C SER A 8 -1.07 -5.51 7.46
N LEU A 9 -0.40 -4.40 7.30
CA LEU A 9 0.90 -4.33 6.64
C LEU A 9 1.91 -3.66 7.57
N ASP A 10 3.08 -4.28 7.72
CA ASP A 10 4.28 -3.59 8.20
C ASP A 10 4.92 -2.90 6.99
N VAL A 11 5.03 -1.58 7.03
CA VAL A 11 5.25 -0.70 5.87
C VAL A 11 6.65 -0.10 5.87
N ASP A 12 7.33 -0.24 4.74
CA ASP A 12 8.60 0.42 4.44
C ASP A 12 8.39 1.42 3.28
N LEU A 13 8.42 2.72 3.60
CA LEU A 13 8.27 3.79 2.63
C LEU A 13 9.64 4.23 2.08
N PHE A 14 9.68 4.57 0.80
CA PHE A 14 10.85 5.17 0.18
C PHE A 14 11.01 6.62 0.63
N GLU A 15 12.22 7.17 0.55
CA GLU A 15 12.43 8.60 0.81
C GLU A 15 11.72 9.47 -0.24
N LYS A 16 11.66 9.00 -1.49
CA LYS A 16 11.15 9.72 -2.66
C LYS A 16 10.28 8.82 -3.54
N ALA A 17 9.21 9.38 -4.09
CA ALA A 17 8.29 8.67 -4.96
C ALA A 17 8.94 8.36 -6.32
N VAL A 18 8.92 7.09 -6.70
CA VAL A 18 9.55 6.60 -7.94
C VAL A 18 8.73 7.07 -9.16
N GLY A 19 9.41 7.54 -10.20
CA GLY A 19 8.77 7.99 -11.45
C GLY A 19 8.16 9.40 -11.38
N THR A 20 8.62 10.23 -10.44
CA THR A 20 8.33 11.67 -10.44
C THR A 20 9.56 12.44 -10.93
N GLU A 21 9.38 13.41 -11.84
CA GLU A 21 10.50 14.26 -12.30
C GLU A 21 11.08 15.10 -11.15
N GLN A 22 10.25 15.42 -10.15
CA GLN A 22 10.58 16.32 -9.06
C GLN A 22 11.01 15.60 -7.76
N LEU A 23 11.32 14.30 -7.80
CA LEU A 23 11.79 13.54 -6.62
C LEU A 23 10.95 13.82 -5.36
N VAL A 24 9.62 13.71 -5.50
CA VAL A 24 8.66 14.13 -4.47
C VAL A 24 8.87 13.30 -3.21
N PRO A 25 9.10 13.91 -2.03
CA PRO A 25 9.30 13.18 -0.80
C PRO A 25 8.03 12.42 -0.38
N VAL A 26 8.18 11.17 0.03
CA VAL A 26 7.03 10.35 0.45
C VAL A 26 6.68 10.68 1.90
N GLN A 27 5.45 11.14 2.12
CA GLN A 27 4.91 11.33 3.48
C GLN A 27 4.43 10.01 4.08
N LYS A 28 4.35 9.93 5.41
CA LYS A 28 3.69 8.81 6.10
C LYS A 28 2.27 8.56 5.59
N ILE A 29 1.82 7.31 5.64
CA ILE A 29 0.46 6.91 5.27
C ILE A 29 -0.53 7.50 6.28
N LYS A 30 -1.69 7.96 5.79
CA LYS A 30 -2.74 8.57 6.62
C LYS A 30 -4.02 7.72 6.61
N MET A 31 -4.81 7.83 7.68
CA MET A 31 -6.15 7.25 7.73
C MET A 31 -7.04 7.86 6.63
N ASN A 32 -7.96 7.06 6.10
CA ASN A 32 -8.86 7.38 4.98
C ASN A 32 -8.13 7.71 3.66
N GLU A 33 -6.86 7.33 3.55
CA GLU A 33 -6.11 7.49 2.31
C GLU A 33 -6.38 6.29 1.38
N PRO A 34 -6.73 6.51 0.10
CA PRO A 34 -6.83 5.44 -0.88
C PRO A 34 -5.44 5.06 -1.40
N LEU A 35 -5.14 3.77 -1.37
CA LEU A 35 -3.91 3.19 -1.92
C LEU A 35 -4.23 2.14 -2.98
N VAL A 36 -3.31 1.95 -3.92
CA VAL A 36 -3.31 0.78 -4.82
C VAL A 36 -2.24 -0.19 -4.33
N LEU A 37 -2.65 -1.43 -4.17
CA LEU A 37 -1.85 -2.53 -3.64
C LEU A 37 -1.62 -3.54 -4.76
N ASN A 38 -0.36 -3.95 -4.91
CA ASN A 38 0.03 -5.05 -5.79
C ASN A 38 0.60 -6.19 -4.94
N ALA A 39 -0.16 -7.27 -4.81
CA ALA A 39 0.23 -8.48 -4.09
C ALA A 39 0.41 -9.62 -5.11
N GLY A 40 1.67 -9.95 -5.44
CA GLY A 40 1.96 -10.83 -6.57
C GLY A 40 1.41 -10.26 -7.88
N THR A 41 0.50 -11.01 -8.52
CA THR A 41 -0.20 -10.56 -9.74
C THR A 41 -1.54 -9.87 -9.47
N ALA A 42 -2.02 -9.88 -8.22
CA ALA A 42 -3.28 -9.26 -7.85
C ALA A 42 -3.11 -7.75 -7.65
N VAL A 43 -3.95 -6.97 -8.35
CA VAL A 43 -4.01 -5.50 -8.23
C VAL A 43 -5.35 -5.12 -7.64
N THR A 44 -5.35 -4.39 -6.53
CA THR A 44 -6.57 -3.92 -5.88
C THR A 44 -6.38 -2.54 -5.29
N SER A 45 -7.46 -1.76 -5.20
CA SER A 45 -7.48 -0.52 -4.42
C SER A 45 -7.93 -0.83 -3.00
N GLY A 46 -7.36 -0.17 -2.00
CA GLY A 46 -7.80 -0.26 -0.62
C GLY A 46 -7.91 1.12 0.04
N LEU A 47 -8.73 1.19 1.08
CA LEU A 47 -8.83 2.35 1.95
C LEU A 47 -8.09 2.06 3.25
N VAL A 48 -7.18 2.95 3.63
CA VAL A 48 -6.48 2.84 4.91
C VAL A 48 -7.45 3.15 6.04
N VAL A 49 -7.75 2.16 6.88
CA VAL A 49 -8.63 2.30 8.05
C VAL A 49 -7.86 2.67 9.31
N SER A 50 -6.57 2.33 9.38
CA SER A 50 -5.66 2.79 10.43
C SER A 50 -4.24 2.93 9.90
N ALA A 51 -3.54 3.95 10.37
CA ALA A 51 -2.12 4.12 10.12
C ALA A 51 -1.45 4.52 11.45
N ARG A 52 -0.55 3.68 11.95
CA ARG A 52 0.14 3.86 13.22
C ARG A 52 1.61 3.52 13.02
N GLU A 53 2.49 4.50 13.25
CA GLU A 53 3.93 4.31 13.03
C GLU A 53 4.22 3.75 11.64
N ASP A 54 4.70 2.51 11.57
CA ASP A 54 5.05 1.79 10.35
C ASP A 54 4.04 0.66 10.04
N ILE A 55 2.84 0.75 10.62
CA ILE A 55 1.75 -0.22 10.45
C ILE A 55 0.58 0.45 9.74
N ALA A 56 0.08 -0.19 8.67
CA ALA A 56 -1.14 0.24 7.99
C ALA A 56 -2.16 -0.89 7.90
N ASP A 57 -3.37 -0.63 8.38
CA ASP A 57 -4.52 -1.50 8.20
C ASP A 57 -5.33 -0.99 7.00
N VAL A 58 -5.55 -1.86 6.01
CA VAL A 58 -6.18 -1.53 4.74
C VAL A 58 -7.38 -2.42 4.49
N GLN A 59 -8.54 -1.80 4.32
CA GLN A 59 -9.74 -2.48 3.81
C GLN A 59 -9.66 -2.53 2.28
N LEU A 60 -9.68 -3.73 1.70
CA LEU A 60 -9.57 -3.91 0.26
C LEU A 60 -10.93 -3.75 -0.41
N LYS A 61 -10.95 -3.12 -1.59
CA LYS A 61 -12.16 -2.97 -2.41
C LYS A 61 -12.53 -4.27 -3.12
N LYS A 62 -11.50 -5.03 -3.55
CA LYS A 62 -11.64 -6.40 -4.06
C LYS A 62 -10.73 -7.29 -3.22
N PRO A 63 -11.23 -8.46 -2.76
CA PRO A 63 -10.42 -9.41 -2.01
C PRO A 63 -9.20 -9.89 -2.82
N ILE A 64 -8.13 -10.26 -2.13
CA ILE A 64 -6.92 -10.82 -2.74
C ILE A 64 -6.60 -12.18 -2.10
N CYS A 65 -5.80 -12.98 -2.79
CA CYS A 65 -5.29 -14.24 -2.29
C CYS A 65 -3.79 -14.08 -1.99
N ALA A 66 -3.40 -14.14 -0.73
CA ALA A 66 -2.02 -13.95 -0.30
C ALA A 66 -1.76 -14.64 1.05
N ASP A 67 -0.52 -15.05 1.29
CA ASP A 67 -0.10 -15.64 2.57
C ASP A 67 0.49 -14.57 3.50
N PRO A 68 0.41 -14.73 4.84
CA PRO A 68 1.20 -13.94 5.77
C PRO A 68 2.69 -13.97 5.40
N GLY A 69 3.38 -12.84 5.57
CA GLY A 69 4.75 -12.62 5.12
C GLY A 69 4.89 -12.22 3.65
N SER A 70 3.81 -12.22 2.86
CA SER A 70 3.87 -11.78 1.46
C SER A 70 4.16 -10.30 1.35
N LYS A 71 5.03 -9.93 0.41
CA LYS A 71 5.32 -8.53 0.07
C LYS A 71 4.23 -7.95 -0.82
N VAL A 72 3.84 -6.72 -0.53
CA VAL A 72 2.83 -5.96 -1.26
C VAL A 72 3.41 -4.60 -1.64
N ALA A 73 3.44 -4.28 -2.93
CA ALA A 73 3.86 -2.95 -3.38
C ALA A 73 2.74 -1.93 -3.13
N LEU A 74 3.11 -0.76 -2.63
CA LEU A 74 2.20 0.31 -2.24
C LEU A 74 2.31 1.48 -3.19
N SER A 75 1.20 1.83 -3.83
CA SER A 75 1.11 2.96 -4.74
C SER A 75 0.13 4.00 -4.22
N ARG A 76 0.54 5.26 -4.29
CA ARG A 76 -0.23 6.44 -3.88
C ARG A 76 -0.52 7.31 -5.08
N ARG A 77 -1.67 7.97 -5.08
CA ARG A 77 -1.98 8.99 -6.10
C ARG A 77 -1.20 10.27 -5.80
N ILE A 78 -0.34 10.67 -6.73
CA ILE A 78 0.41 11.93 -6.67
C ILE A 78 0.12 12.67 -7.98
N GLY A 79 -0.55 13.83 -7.88
CA GLY A 79 -1.12 14.50 -9.05
C GLY A 79 -2.16 13.62 -9.76
N GLU A 80 -1.94 13.35 -11.04
CA GLU A 80 -2.88 12.62 -11.89
C GLU A 80 -2.61 11.11 -11.98
N SER A 81 -1.54 10.62 -11.36
CA SER A 81 -1.11 9.22 -11.53
C SER A 81 -0.81 8.51 -10.21
N TRP A 82 -0.81 7.18 -10.27
CA TRP A 82 -0.30 6.34 -9.19
C TRP A 82 1.22 6.26 -9.27
N ARG A 83 1.87 6.42 -8.12
CA ARG A 83 3.32 6.36 -7.95
C ARG A 83 3.65 5.36 -6.86
N LEU A 84 4.67 4.55 -7.11
CA LEU A 84 5.18 3.61 -6.11
C LEU A 84 5.85 4.41 -4.99
N ILE A 85 5.40 4.18 -3.77
CA ILE A 85 5.87 4.91 -2.57
C ILE A 85 6.59 4.01 -1.57
N GLY A 86 6.52 2.69 -1.75
CA GLY A 86 7.13 1.74 -0.83
C GLY A 86 6.57 0.33 -1.02
N PHE A 87 6.79 -0.51 -0.03
CA PHE A 87 6.19 -1.83 0.08
C PHE A 87 5.73 -2.09 1.51
N GLY A 88 4.90 -3.09 1.69
CA GLY A 88 4.55 -3.62 3.00
C GLY A 88 4.63 -5.14 3.03
N THR A 89 4.71 -5.70 4.23
CA THR A 89 4.68 -7.13 4.49
C THR A 89 3.37 -7.47 5.18
N ILE A 90 2.60 -8.42 4.63
CA ILE A 90 1.35 -8.89 5.24
C ILE A 90 1.70 -9.60 6.55
N ARG A 91 0.95 -9.31 7.62
CA ARG A 91 1.04 -10.02 8.89
C ARG A 91 -0.29 -10.69 9.25
#